data_AF-A0A524EJ21-F1
#
_entry.id   AF-A0A524EJ21-F1
#
_cell.length_a   1.000
_cell.length_b   1.000
_cell.length_c   1.000
_cell.angle_alpha   90.00
_cell.angle_beta   90.00
_cell.angle_gamma   90.00
#
_symmetry.space_group_name_H-M   'P 1'
#
loop_
_entity.id
_entity.type
_entity.pdbx_description
1 polymer ?
#
loop_
_entity_poly.entity_id
_entity_poly.type
_entity_poly.pdbx_seq_one_letter_code
_entity_poly.pdbx_strand_id
1 'polypeptide(L)'
;MQNTQTRIEHLMRINVGDNRIREKGNLLLVGSCVMSRYKELVDEFSLKHGGQYALQVCLEETHVNQAGFKIGSIVRYSNVKKITVLTVDGSPHCVQLHYVVEDIKRHFTPEIAIEHFVIEKGEVLEVSAKAVKKSRHLSKIEKMLMG
;
A
#
# COMPACT_ATOMS: atom_id res chain seq x y z
N MET A 1 25.47 17.06 2.60
CA MET A 1 24.35 16.38 1.91
C MET A 1 23.38 15.92 3.00
N GLN A 2 22.19 16.53 3.07
CA GLN A 2 21.21 16.17 4.10
C GLN A 2 20.63 14.80 3.75
N ASN A 3 20.74 13.88 4.69
CA ASN A 3 20.19 12.52 4.61
C ASN A 3 18.65 12.63 4.63
N THR A 4 18.02 12.74 3.46
CA THR A 4 16.55 12.79 3.31
C THR A 4 15.97 11.38 3.44
N GLN A 5 16.09 10.81 4.63
CA GLN A 5 15.51 9.51 4.94
C GLN A 5 13.99 9.68 5.12
N THR A 6 13.18 8.92 4.38
CA THR A 6 11.73 8.94 4.58
C THR A 6 11.45 8.36 5.96
N ARG A 7 10.81 9.14 6.82
CA ARG A 7 10.33 8.65 8.11
C ARG A 7 9.10 7.78 7.85
N ILE A 8 9.24 6.48 8.05
CA ILE A 8 8.18 5.49 7.85
C ILE A 8 7.72 4.98 9.21
N GLU A 9 6.46 5.25 9.53
CA GLU A 9 5.85 4.84 10.81
C GLU A 9 5.02 3.57 10.64
N HIS A 10 4.82 2.83 11.73
CA HIS A 10 3.95 1.64 11.70
C HIS A 10 2.47 2.07 11.67
N LEU A 11 1.68 1.52 10.75
CA LEU A 11 0.26 1.84 10.54
C LEU A 11 -0.56 1.81 11.84
N MET A 12 -0.31 0.81 12.68
CA MET A 12 -1.07 0.64 13.92
C MET A 12 -0.66 1.60 15.05
N ARG A 13 0.44 2.35 14.88
CA ARG A 13 0.99 3.24 15.93
C ARG A 13 0.72 4.73 15.68
N ILE A 14 0.11 5.10 14.56
CA ILE A 14 -0.22 6.50 14.24
C ILE A 14 -1.67 6.85 14.57
N ASN A 15 -1.96 8.12 14.87
CA ASN A 15 -3.33 8.60 14.99
C ASN A 15 -4.01 8.66 13.60
N VAL A 16 -5.31 8.34 13.53
CA VAL A 16 -6.03 8.33 12.24
C VAL A 16 -6.26 9.72 11.64
N GLY A 17 -6.24 10.76 12.48
CA GLY A 17 -6.36 12.17 12.08
C GLY A 17 -5.04 12.94 12.17
N ASP A 18 -3.90 12.26 12.07
CA ASP A 18 -2.58 12.89 12.17
C ASP A 18 -2.41 14.01 11.12
N ASN A 19 -2.06 15.22 11.60
CA ASN A 19 -1.93 16.40 10.76
C ASN A 19 -0.93 16.22 9.61
N ARG A 20 0.11 15.40 9.81
CA ARG A 20 1.14 15.15 8.79
C ARG A 20 0.59 14.37 7.59
N ILE A 21 -0.36 13.47 7.84
CA ILE A 21 -1.08 12.78 6.76
C ILE A 21 -1.98 13.77 6.04
N ARG A 22 -2.71 14.61 6.79
CA ARG A 22 -3.63 15.59 6.24
C ARG A 22 -2.93 16.63 5.35
N GLU A 23 -1.78 17.13 5.77
CA GLU A 23 -0.97 18.09 5.02
C GLU A 23 -0.46 17.52 3.70
N LYS A 24 -0.09 16.22 3.69
CA LYS A 24 0.35 15.54 2.47
C LYS A 24 -0.81 15.20 1.54
N GLY A 25 -1.98 14.86 2.09
CA GLY A 25 -3.17 14.44 1.34
C GLY A 25 -3.04 13.11 0.60
N ASN A 26 -1.85 12.52 0.57
CA ASN A 26 -1.50 11.29 -0.16
C ASN A 26 -0.74 10.35 0.77
N LEU A 27 -1.08 9.06 0.69
CA LEU A 27 -0.54 8.02 1.57
C LEU A 27 0.22 6.97 0.75
N LEU A 28 1.42 6.63 1.19
CA LEU A 28 2.17 5.47 0.74
C LEU A 28 2.05 4.37 1.79
N LEU A 29 1.49 3.23 1.40
CA LEU A 29 1.39 2.03 2.23
C LEU A 29 2.43 1.01 1.78
N VAL A 30 3.32 0.64 2.69
CA VAL A 30 4.45 -0.24 2.43
C VAL A 30 4.29 -1.55 3.20
N GLY A 31 4.49 -2.70 2.55
CA GLY A 31 4.61 -3.95 3.29
C GLY A 31 5.88 -3.94 4.14
N SER A 32 5.81 -4.23 5.44
CA SER A 32 7.01 -4.20 6.31
C SER A 32 8.16 -5.09 5.80
N CYS A 33 7.81 -6.15 5.06
CA CYS A 33 8.69 -7.04 4.30
C CYS A 33 9.67 -6.29 3.36
N VAL A 34 9.27 -5.13 2.84
CA VAL A 34 10.07 -4.27 1.96
C VAL A 34 11.15 -3.53 2.74
N MET A 35 10.85 -3.10 3.97
CA MET A 35 11.78 -2.28 4.77
C MET A 35 13.05 -3.03 5.18
N SER A 36 12.99 -4.36 5.31
CA SER A 36 14.16 -5.18 5.62
C SER A 36 15.04 -5.50 4.41
N ARG A 37 14.47 -5.46 3.19
CA ARG A 37 15.15 -5.92 1.96
C ARG A 37 15.50 -4.81 0.98
N TYR A 38 14.71 -3.76 0.95
CA TYR A 38 14.68 -2.76 -0.13
C TYR A 38 14.45 -1.34 0.40
N LYS A 39 14.95 -1.02 1.60
CA LYS A 39 14.71 0.29 2.24
C LYS A 39 15.08 1.47 1.33
N GLU A 40 16.22 1.40 0.65
CA GLU A 40 16.70 2.47 -0.24
C GLU A 40 15.74 2.72 -1.40
N LEU A 41 15.16 1.66 -1.98
CA LEU A 41 14.16 1.77 -3.03
C LEU A 41 12.88 2.45 -2.53
N VAL A 42 12.47 2.23 -1.29
CA VAL A 42 11.29 2.91 -0.72
C VAL A 42 11.53 4.41 -0.58
N ASP A 43 12.72 4.80 -0.13
CA ASP A 43 13.09 6.21 0.01
C ASP A 43 13.12 6.91 -1.36
N GLU A 44 13.72 6.27 -2.37
CA GLU A 44 13.73 6.77 -3.75
C GLU A 44 12.32 6.84 -4.35
N PHE A 45 11.53 5.78 -4.17
CA PHE A 45 10.16 5.69 -4.67
C PHE A 45 9.28 6.79 -4.08
N SER A 46 9.33 6.99 -2.76
CA SER A 46 8.55 8.03 -2.07
C SER A 46 8.87 9.42 -2.64
N LEU A 47 10.16 9.73 -2.86
CA LEU A 47 10.59 11.01 -3.44
C LEU A 47 10.07 11.19 -4.87
N LYS A 48 10.20 10.18 -5.73
CA LYS A 48 9.72 10.21 -7.12
C LYS A 48 8.20 10.34 -7.22
N HIS A 49 7.46 9.81 -6.26
CA HIS A 49 5.99 9.80 -6.24
C HIS A 49 5.36 10.94 -5.40
N GLY A 50 6.10 12.04 -5.21
CA GLY A 50 5.56 13.29 -4.62
C GLY A 50 5.69 13.41 -3.11
N GLY A 51 6.55 12.61 -2.48
CA GLY A 51 6.89 12.72 -1.05
C GLY A 51 5.69 12.47 -0.14
N GLN A 52 4.95 11.39 -0.41
CA GLN A 52 3.76 10.95 0.30
C GLN A 52 4.06 10.66 1.77
N TYR A 53 3.04 10.71 2.64
CA TYR A 53 3.22 10.22 4.00
C TYR A 53 3.29 8.69 3.97
N ALA A 54 4.38 8.10 4.47
CA ALA A 54 4.63 6.67 4.36
C ALA A 54 4.33 5.93 5.66
N LEU A 55 3.52 4.87 5.56
CA LEU A 55 3.21 3.95 6.65
C LEU A 55 3.56 2.52 6.24
N GLN A 56 4.06 1.73 7.19
CA GLN A 56 4.29 0.30 6.99
C GLN A 56 3.34 -0.58 7.80
N VAL A 57 3.02 -1.75 7.27
CA VAL A 57 2.28 -2.80 7.98
C VAL A 57 2.70 -4.19 7.50
N CYS A 58 2.75 -5.15 8.43
CA CYS A 58 2.89 -6.57 8.10
C CYS A 58 1.55 -7.27 8.31
N LEU A 59 0.95 -7.80 7.24
CA LEU A 59 -0.33 -8.51 7.33
C LEU A 59 -0.19 -9.99 7.76
N GLU A 60 1.04 -10.45 7.95
CA GLU A 60 1.35 -11.71 8.65
C GLU A 60 1.13 -11.56 10.17
N GLU A 61 1.42 -10.37 10.71
CA GLU A 61 1.27 -10.04 12.14
C GLU A 61 -0.07 -9.35 12.43
N THR A 62 -0.44 -8.37 11.60
CA THR A 62 -1.66 -7.58 11.77
C THR A 62 -2.77 -8.14 10.89
N HIS A 63 -3.87 -8.58 11.49
CA HIS A 63 -4.99 -9.14 10.72
C HIS A 63 -5.52 -8.10 9.70
N VAL A 64 -5.79 -8.56 8.47
CA VAL A 64 -6.18 -7.71 7.34
C VAL A 64 -7.36 -6.78 7.66
N ASN A 65 -8.37 -7.24 8.40
CA ASN A 65 -9.51 -6.40 8.80
C ASN A 65 -9.14 -5.29 9.79
N GLN A 66 -8.17 -5.52 10.68
CA GLN A 66 -7.70 -4.47 11.61
C GLN A 66 -6.94 -3.40 10.83
N ALA A 67 -6.04 -3.81 9.93
CA ALA A 67 -5.35 -2.90 9.03
C ALA A 67 -6.35 -2.14 8.14
N GLY A 68 -7.34 -2.83 7.56
CA GLY A 68 -8.37 -2.24 6.72
C GLY A 68 -9.20 -1.18 7.44
N PHE A 69 -9.69 -1.49 8.64
CA PHE A 69 -10.42 -0.51 9.45
C PHE A 69 -9.56 0.72 9.78
N LYS A 70 -8.28 0.49 10.11
CA LYS A 70 -7.32 1.58 10.39
C LYS A 70 -7.07 2.45 9.17
N ILE A 71 -6.84 1.85 8.00
CA ILE A 71 -6.61 2.55 6.73
C ILE A 71 -7.85 3.35 6.33
N GLY A 72 -9.04 2.74 6.35
CA GLY A 72 -10.29 3.42 6.03
C GLY A 72 -10.56 4.61 6.95
N SER A 73 -10.26 4.45 8.24
CA SER A 73 -10.32 5.55 9.21
C SER A 73 -9.33 6.67 8.86
N ILE A 74 -8.07 6.35 8.54
CA ILE A 74 -7.07 7.34 8.11
C ILE A 74 -7.56 8.10 6.88
N VAL A 75 -8.07 7.39 5.88
CA VAL A 75 -8.59 8.01 4.65
C VAL A 75 -9.66 9.03 4.97
N ARG A 76 -10.65 8.64 5.80
CA ARG A 76 -11.78 9.50 6.15
C ARG A 76 -11.36 10.69 7.01
N TYR A 77 -10.61 10.46 8.09
CA TYR A 77 -10.29 11.51 9.07
C TYR A 77 -9.15 12.43 8.63
N SER A 78 -8.24 11.96 7.78
CA SER A 78 -7.14 12.76 7.24
C SER A 78 -7.41 13.28 5.81
N ASN A 79 -8.60 13.05 5.26
CA ASN A 79 -9.01 13.50 3.93
C ASN A 79 -8.04 13.06 2.80
N VAL A 80 -7.54 11.83 2.89
CA VAL A 80 -6.60 11.27 1.90
C VAL A 80 -7.28 11.14 0.54
N LYS A 81 -6.59 11.58 -0.52
CA LYS A 81 -7.09 11.57 -1.90
C LYS A 81 -6.47 10.46 -2.75
N LYS A 82 -5.26 10.03 -2.40
CA LYS A 82 -4.55 8.94 -3.08
C LYS A 82 -3.89 7.98 -2.10
N ILE A 83 -4.04 6.69 -2.35
CA ILE A 83 -3.23 5.63 -1.74
C ILE A 83 -2.33 5.02 -2.82
N THR A 84 -1.05 4.98 -2.55
CA THR A 84 -0.09 4.18 -3.31
C THR A 84 0.32 3.00 -2.46
N VAL A 85 0.28 1.78 -2.99
CA VAL A 85 0.70 0.55 -2.29
C VAL A 85 2.00 0.05 -2.89
N LEU A 86 3.00 -0.26 -2.07
CA LEU A 86 4.28 -0.83 -2.47
C LEU A 86 4.61 -2.06 -1.62
N THR A 87 4.72 -3.23 -2.25
CA THR A 87 5.05 -4.49 -1.56
C THR A 87 6.14 -5.27 -2.29
N VAL A 88 6.64 -6.35 -1.69
CA VAL A 88 7.36 -7.38 -2.45
C VAL A 88 6.35 -8.18 -3.30
N ASP A 89 6.77 -8.63 -4.47
CA ASP A 89 5.97 -9.55 -5.28
C ASP A 89 6.02 -10.99 -4.69
N GLY A 90 5.02 -11.81 -5.04
CA GLY A 90 4.95 -13.23 -4.66
C GLY A 90 4.60 -13.55 -3.19
N SER A 91 4.54 -12.56 -2.29
CA SER A 91 4.19 -12.79 -0.88
C SER A 91 2.67 -12.92 -0.68
N PRO A 92 2.17 -14.01 -0.05
CA PRO A 92 0.75 -14.17 0.26
C PRO A 92 0.27 -13.19 1.34
N HIS A 93 1.18 -12.66 2.16
CA HIS A 93 0.85 -11.69 3.22
C HIS A 93 0.85 -10.27 2.64
N CYS A 94 1.90 -9.90 1.89
CA CYS A 94 2.03 -8.54 1.40
C CYS A 94 0.96 -8.24 0.30
N VAL A 95 0.54 -9.23 -0.51
CA VAL A 95 -0.55 -9.04 -1.51
C VAL A 95 -1.90 -8.65 -0.88
N GLN A 96 -2.17 -9.04 0.37
CA GLN A 96 -3.41 -8.70 1.06
C GLN A 96 -3.58 -7.17 1.25
N LEU A 97 -2.48 -6.40 1.27
CA LEU A 97 -2.53 -4.95 1.39
C LEU A 97 -3.13 -4.31 0.13
N HIS A 98 -2.87 -4.89 -1.04
CA HIS A 98 -3.52 -4.46 -2.28
C HIS A 98 -5.02 -4.77 -2.26
N TYR A 99 -5.40 -5.95 -1.73
CA TYR A 99 -6.81 -6.33 -1.63
C TYR A 99 -7.60 -5.43 -0.69
N VAL A 100 -7.02 -5.10 0.48
CA VAL A 100 -7.74 -4.33 1.48
C VAL A 100 -8.00 -2.90 1.03
N VAL A 101 -7.06 -2.25 0.33
CA VAL A 101 -7.27 -0.89 -0.18
C VAL A 101 -8.31 -0.86 -1.31
N GLU A 102 -8.34 -1.89 -2.17
CA GLU A 102 -9.37 -2.04 -3.20
C GLU A 102 -10.75 -2.26 -2.59
N ASP A 103 -10.83 -3.03 -1.49
CA ASP A 103 -12.08 -3.24 -0.77
C ASP A 103 -12.57 -1.96 -0.08
N ILE A 104 -11.65 -1.19 0.50
CA ILE A 104 -11.93 0.14 1.07
C ILE A 104 -12.50 1.08 0.01
N LYS A 105 -11.84 1.18 -1.15
CA LYS A 105 -12.31 1.99 -2.27
C LYS A 105 -13.70 1.56 -2.71
N ARG A 106 -13.91 0.26 -2.92
CA ARG A 106 -15.18 -0.26 -3.43
C ARG A 106 -16.37 0.02 -2.51
N HIS A 107 -16.19 -0.09 -1.19
CA HIS A 107 -17.31 -0.10 -0.25
C HIS A 107 -17.47 1.20 0.55
N PHE A 108 -16.41 1.99 0.73
CA PHE A 108 -16.42 3.12 1.67
C PHE A 108 -16.01 4.45 1.03
N THR A 109 -15.18 4.45 0.00
CA THR A 109 -14.63 5.68 -0.61
C THR A 109 -14.32 5.47 -2.10
N PRO A 110 -15.36 5.41 -2.96
CA PRO A 110 -15.19 5.11 -4.39
C PRO A 110 -14.34 6.13 -5.16
N GLU A 111 -14.27 7.36 -4.66
CA GLU A 111 -13.54 8.48 -5.24
C GLU A 111 -12.03 8.45 -5.00
N ILE A 112 -11.53 7.60 -4.10
CA ILE A 112 -10.09 7.56 -3.81
C ILE A 112 -9.28 7.00 -4.99
N ALA A 113 -8.18 7.69 -5.32
CA ALA A 113 -7.21 7.18 -6.29
C ALA A 113 -6.36 6.08 -5.64
N ILE A 114 -6.16 4.97 -6.34
CA ILE A 114 -5.31 3.86 -5.88
C ILE A 114 -4.34 3.50 -6.98
N GLU A 115 -3.06 3.41 -6.62
CA GLU A 115 -1.97 2.90 -7.45
C GLU A 115 -1.32 1.73 -6.74
N HIS A 116 -0.93 0.70 -7.49
CA HIS A 116 -0.32 -0.50 -6.94
C HIS A 116 1.04 -0.75 -7.58
N PHE A 117 2.02 -1.03 -6.74
CA PHE A 117 3.37 -1.36 -7.15
C PHE A 117 3.88 -2.57 -6.37
N VAL A 118 4.66 -3.39 -7.03
CA VAL A 118 5.38 -4.51 -6.42
C VAL A 118 6.86 -4.41 -6.73
N ILE A 119 7.69 -4.99 -5.86
CA ILE A 119 9.13 -5.13 -6.06
C ILE A 119 9.41 -6.59 -6.39
N GLU A 120 9.92 -6.82 -7.60
CA GLU A 120 10.40 -8.13 -8.05
C GLU A 120 11.88 -7.99 -8.41
N LYS A 121 12.73 -8.80 -7.77
CA LYS A 121 14.20 -8.80 -8.00
C LYS A 121 14.88 -7.42 -7.95
N GLY A 122 14.34 -6.50 -7.14
CA GLY A 122 14.88 -5.15 -6.96
C GLY A 122 14.32 -4.11 -7.94
N GLU A 123 13.38 -4.50 -8.82
CA GLU A 123 12.71 -3.60 -9.75
C GLU A 123 11.30 -3.28 -9.27
N VAL A 124 10.91 -2.00 -9.33
CA VAL A 124 9.56 -1.56 -9.01
C VAL A 124 8.68 -1.68 -10.26
N LEU A 125 7.61 -2.46 -10.18
CA LEU A 125 6.68 -2.72 -11.27
C LEU A 125 5.28 -2.21 -10.90
N GLU A 126 4.64 -1.48 -11.81
CA GLU A 126 3.25 -1.08 -11.66
C GLU A 126 2.31 -2.26 -11.93
N VAL A 127 1.28 -2.41 -11.10
CA VAL A 127 0.28 -3.46 -11.20
C VAL A 127 -1.11 -2.85 -11.35
N SER A 128 -1.84 -3.27 -12.38
CA SER A 128 -3.21 -2.78 -12.56
C SER A 128 -4.17 -3.27 -11.46
N ALA A 129 -5.15 -2.46 -11.08
CA ALA A 129 -6.23 -2.89 -10.18
C ALA A 129 -6.98 -4.14 -10.70
N LYS A 130 -7.04 -4.33 -12.03
CA LYS A 130 -7.58 -5.54 -12.66
C LYS A 130 -6.77 -6.78 -12.32
N ALA A 131 -5.44 -6.68 -12.31
CA ALA A 131 -4.55 -7.77 -11.92
C ALA A 131 -4.72 -8.10 -10.43
N VAL A 132 -4.73 -7.09 -9.55
CA VAL A 132 -5.02 -7.26 -8.11
C VAL A 132 -6.37 -7.95 -7.88
N LYS A 133 -7.42 -7.52 -8.57
CA LYS A 133 -8.73 -8.18 -8.47
C LYS A 133 -8.69 -9.63 -8.96
N LYS A 134 -7.95 -9.90 -10.03
CA LYS A 134 -7.86 -11.23 -10.63
C LYS A 134 -7.06 -12.21 -9.76
N SER A 135 -6.00 -11.75 -9.09
CA SER A 135 -5.11 -12.62 -8.28
C SER A 135 -5.83 -13.34 -7.15
N ARG A 136 -6.94 -12.80 -6.64
CA ARG A 136 -7.81 -13.49 -5.65
C ARG A 136 -8.89 -14.40 -6.24
N HIS A 137 -8.89 -14.63 -7.55
CA HIS A 137 -9.86 -15.49 -8.24
C HIS A 137 -9.15 -16.61 -9.00
N LEU A 138 -8.70 -17.65 -8.28
CA LEU A 138 -7.92 -18.76 -8.83
C LEU A 138 -8.59 -19.42 -10.05
N SER A 139 -9.90 -19.64 -10.01
CA SER A 139 -10.64 -20.20 -11.16
C SER A 139 -10.59 -19.34 -12.42
N LYS A 140 -10.41 -18.02 -12.29
CA LYS A 140 -10.23 -17.11 -13.43
C LYS A 140 -8.78 -17.07 -13.91
N ILE A 141 -7.82 -17.29 -13.01
CA ILE A 141 -6.40 -17.41 -13.37
C ILE A 141 -6.19 -18.70 -14.13
N GLU A 142 -6.73 -19.81 -13.63
CA GLU A 142 -6.65 -21.12 -14.29
C GLU A 142 -7.14 -21.05 -15.74
N LYS A 143 -8.31 -20.44 -15.96
CA LYS A 143 -8.84 -20.20 -17.32
C LYS A 143 -7.93 -19.36 -18.21
N MET A 144 -7.11 -18.47 -17.64
CA MET A 144 -6.16 -17.67 -18.42
C MET A 144 -4.88 -18.46 -18.76
N LEU A 145 -4.51 -19.44 -17.93
CA LEU A 145 -3.37 -20.31 -18.16
C LEU A 145 -3.68 -21.43 -19.17
N MET A 146 -4.94 -21.84 -19.26
CA MET A 146 -5.39 -22.91 -20.15
C MET A 146 -5.51 -22.53 -21.63
N GLY A 147 -5.42 -21.23 -21.99
CA GLY A 147 -5.58 -20.75 -23.37
C GLY A 147 -7.03 -20.64 -23.80
#